data_AF-A0A316RYU8-F1
#
_entry.id   AF-A0A316RYU8-F1
#
_cell.length_a   1.000
_cell.length_b   1.000
_cell.length_c   1.000
_cell.angle_alpha   90.00
_cell.angle_beta   90.00
_cell.angle_gamma   90.00
#
_symmetry.space_group_name_H-M   'P 1'
#
loop_
_entity.id
_entity.type
_entity.pdbx_description
1 polymer ?
#
loop_
_entity_poly.entity_id
_entity_poly.type
_entity_poly.pdbx_seq_one_letter_code
_entity_poly.pdbx_strand_id
1 'polypeptide(L)'
;MLPVEGFVISPQANGERTRMSKYKTESKAACPVRKTSIGGQALMEGIMMRGPRLTAMAVRNPRGEIVLEKFPTSSGKRPWPWRVPVIRGIFNFADSMIFGYRCLMRSAEISGLEDAEEEMRREKAGRRAARETAKKGTPLAATGDSNAEAIPPADAAPEDTAPAAQPDAKAAPEQSVAETPAHGKDGGKDKKTSPLMLAVTVVSIVLALALAIGLFIIVPTWLYETLAAHVDWLDADNRYTKSIFTGILKIILLVGYMAAVSLMKDIRRTFRYHGAEHKTIFCYEAGLPLTVENVRIQRRFHPRCGTSFLILMVLVSILVGFFIPPTLYAGNRIVNTLLYSGIRILLVPVIVGLGYELIKFCGRHDNWLTRIIAAPGLALQHITVFEPDDSMIECAIAAVREVIPEDGSDAW
;
A
#
# COMPACT_ATOMS: atom_id res chain seq x y z
N MET A 1 12.32 26.30 -4.65
CA MET A 1 12.32 25.80 -6.04
C MET A 1 13.26 26.71 -6.82
N LEU A 2 14.36 26.17 -7.34
CA LEU A 2 15.18 26.86 -8.34
C LEU A 2 14.65 26.45 -9.72
N PRO A 3 14.56 27.36 -10.70
CA PRO A 3 14.04 27.03 -12.02
C PRO A 3 15.06 26.15 -12.75
N VAL A 4 14.57 25.05 -13.32
CA VAL A 4 15.36 24.18 -14.20
C VAL A 4 15.12 24.71 -15.62
N GLU A 5 16.13 25.34 -16.22
CA GLU A 5 16.09 25.74 -17.63
C GLU A 5 16.28 24.49 -18.51
N GLY A 6 15.20 24.02 -19.13
CA GLY A 6 15.26 22.97 -20.15
C GLY A 6 15.19 23.58 -21.54
N PHE A 7 16.20 23.32 -22.37
CA PHE A 7 16.17 23.64 -23.80
C PHE A 7 15.70 22.42 -24.59
N VAL A 8 14.68 22.59 -25.43
CA VAL A 8 14.27 21.58 -26.41
C VAL A 8 14.86 22.00 -27.76
N ILE A 9 15.73 21.15 -28.32
CA ILE A 9 16.24 21.31 -29.69
C ILE A 9 15.29 20.53 -30.60
N SER A 10 14.46 21.23 -31.37
CA SER A 10 13.79 20.63 -32.53
C SER A 10 14.69 20.76 -33.75
N PRO A 11 14.98 19.67 -34.48
CA PRO A 11 15.67 19.76 -35.76
C PRO A 11 14.63 20.07 -36.83
N GLN A 12 14.81 21.12 -37.64
CA GLN A 12 14.26 21.12 -39.01
C GLN A 12 15.11 21.89 -40.02
N ALA A 13 14.91 21.43 -41.25
CA ALA A 13 15.70 21.60 -42.44
C ALA A 13 15.88 23.06 -42.87
N ASN A 14 17.00 23.27 -43.58
CA ASN A 14 17.29 24.42 -44.43
C ASN A 14 17.89 25.67 -43.73
N GLY A 15 19.21 25.62 -43.52
CA GLY A 15 20.13 26.60 -44.12
C GLY A 15 20.10 28.08 -43.73
N GLU A 16 19.33 28.56 -42.75
CA GLU A 16 19.33 30.00 -42.38
C GLU A 16 19.44 30.25 -40.86
N ARG A 17 20.21 31.29 -40.49
CA ARG A 17 20.62 31.64 -39.12
C ARG A 17 19.44 31.87 -38.19
N THR A 18 19.47 31.21 -37.04
CA THR A 18 18.47 31.27 -35.96
C THR A 18 18.33 32.69 -35.40
N ARG A 19 17.16 33.31 -35.55
CA ARG A 19 16.76 34.49 -34.77
C ARG A 19 15.92 34.02 -33.59
N MET A 20 16.49 34.07 -32.39
CA MET A 20 15.75 33.77 -31.16
C MET A 20 14.66 34.82 -30.93
N SER A 21 13.43 34.49 -31.29
CA SER A 21 12.25 35.27 -30.90
C SER A 21 11.84 34.84 -29.49
N LYS A 22 11.88 35.79 -28.54
CA LYS A 22 11.28 35.62 -27.21
C LYS A 22 9.76 35.50 -27.38
N TYR A 23 9.23 34.29 -27.40
CA TYR A 23 7.82 34.09 -27.10
C TYR A 23 7.65 34.10 -25.58
N LYS A 24 6.86 35.06 -25.11
CA LYS A 24 6.35 35.11 -23.74
C LYS A 24 5.40 33.93 -23.61
N THR A 25 5.86 32.83 -23.01
CA THR A 25 4.97 31.76 -22.59
C THR A 25 3.94 32.41 -21.67
N GLU A 26 2.69 32.48 -22.10
CA GLU A 26 1.61 32.77 -21.19
C GLU A 26 1.66 31.67 -20.13
N SER A 27 2.20 32.03 -18.97
CA SER A 27 2.12 31.26 -17.75
C SER A 27 0.64 30.98 -17.55
N LYS A 28 0.19 29.75 -17.89
CA LYS A 28 -1.08 29.20 -17.39
C LYS A 28 -1.13 29.58 -15.92
N ALA A 29 -2.12 30.39 -15.55
CA ALA A 29 -2.33 30.80 -14.17
C ALA A 29 -2.20 29.55 -13.30
N ALA A 30 -1.30 29.57 -12.32
CA ALA A 30 -1.13 28.47 -11.40
C ALA A 30 -2.50 28.22 -10.76
N CYS A 31 -3.16 27.13 -11.16
CA CYS A 31 -4.44 26.74 -10.62
C CYS A 31 -4.24 26.59 -9.11
N PRO A 32 -5.04 27.23 -8.25
CA PRO A 32 -4.84 27.14 -6.81
C PRO A 32 -4.90 25.66 -6.41
N VAL A 33 -3.86 25.20 -5.70
CA VAL A 33 -3.75 23.79 -5.28
C VAL A 33 -4.99 23.45 -4.45
N ARG A 34 -5.88 22.62 -5.01
CA ARG A 34 -7.13 22.23 -4.38
C ARG A 34 -6.84 21.07 -3.44
N LYS A 35 -7.05 21.25 -2.14
CA LYS A 35 -6.98 20.14 -1.18
C LYS A 35 -8.28 19.35 -1.21
N THR A 36 -8.20 18.09 -1.60
CA THR A 36 -9.37 17.20 -1.65
C THR A 36 -9.45 16.32 -0.40
N SER A 37 -10.65 15.91 -0.04
CA SER A 37 -10.92 14.88 0.97
C SER A 37 -10.82 13.46 0.42
N ILE A 38 -10.72 13.31 -0.91
CA ILE A 38 -10.55 12.02 -1.57
C ILE A 38 -9.21 11.44 -1.14
N GLY A 39 -9.25 10.18 -0.74
CA GLY A 39 -8.05 9.39 -0.42
C GLY A 39 -8.28 7.94 -0.84
N GLY A 40 -7.19 7.17 -0.94
CA GLY A 40 -7.29 5.79 -1.34
C GLY A 40 -6.54 4.80 -0.48
N GLN A 41 -6.61 3.55 -0.91
CA GLN A 41 -5.82 2.44 -0.39
C GLN A 41 -5.43 1.55 -1.58
N ALA A 42 -4.15 1.16 -1.63
CA ALA A 42 -3.70 0.13 -2.56
C ALA A 42 -4.26 -1.25 -2.16
N LEU A 43 -4.66 -2.02 -3.16
CA LEU A 43 -5.19 -3.38 -3.04
C LEU A 43 -4.34 -4.34 -3.86
N MET A 44 -4.69 -5.64 -3.83
CA MET A 44 -4.08 -6.62 -4.71
C MET A 44 -4.58 -6.37 -6.14
N GLU A 45 -3.65 -6.12 -7.06
CA GLU A 45 -3.95 -5.72 -8.45
C GLU A 45 -4.89 -4.51 -8.62
N GLY A 46 -5.02 -3.64 -7.62
CA GLY A 46 -6.05 -2.62 -7.65
C GLY A 46 -5.88 -1.49 -6.67
N ILE A 47 -6.83 -0.57 -6.72
CA ILE A 47 -6.89 0.62 -5.89
C ILE A 47 -8.35 0.85 -5.49
N MET A 48 -8.56 1.16 -4.22
CA MET A 48 -9.81 1.75 -3.75
C MET A 48 -9.62 3.23 -3.51
N MET A 49 -10.57 4.03 -4.01
CA MET A 49 -10.66 5.48 -3.82
C MET A 49 -11.95 5.77 -3.07
N ARG A 50 -11.87 6.64 -2.06
CA ARG A 50 -12.99 7.01 -1.20
C ARG A 50 -13.22 8.51 -1.26
N GLY A 51 -14.36 8.90 -1.84
CA GLY A 51 -14.84 10.28 -1.86
C GLY A 51 -15.89 10.57 -0.78
N PRO A 52 -16.52 11.76 -0.81
CA PRO A 52 -17.52 12.15 0.18
C PRO A 52 -18.82 11.34 0.13
N ARG A 53 -19.23 10.91 -1.07
CA ARG A 53 -20.51 10.23 -1.34
C ARG A 53 -20.34 8.81 -1.84
N LEU A 54 -19.30 8.57 -2.64
CA LEU A 54 -19.06 7.30 -3.29
C LEU A 54 -17.63 6.81 -3.01
N THR A 55 -17.50 5.50 -2.85
CA THR A 55 -16.24 4.79 -2.81
C THR A 55 -16.19 3.89 -4.04
N ALA A 56 -15.10 3.93 -4.79
CA ALA A 56 -14.92 3.09 -5.98
C ALA A 56 -13.68 2.22 -5.81
N MET A 57 -13.75 0.99 -6.30
CA MET A 57 -12.67 0.03 -6.32
C MET A 57 -12.43 -0.37 -7.77
N ALA A 58 -11.21 -0.18 -8.25
CA ALA A 58 -10.77 -0.67 -9.56
C ALA A 58 -9.72 -1.76 -9.33
N VAL A 59 -9.94 -2.94 -9.89
CA VAL A 59 -9.04 -4.11 -9.77
C VAL A 59 -8.81 -4.69 -11.16
N ARG A 60 -7.56 -5.00 -11.49
CA ARG A 60 -7.22 -5.66 -12.74
C ARG A 60 -7.35 -7.17 -12.57
N ASN A 61 -8.18 -7.80 -13.40
CA ASN A 61 -8.35 -9.25 -13.38
C ASN A 61 -7.15 -9.96 -14.09
N PRO A 62 -7.03 -11.29 -14.00
CA PRO A 62 -5.98 -12.05 -14.70
C PRO A 62 -5.99 -11.90 -16.23
N ARG A 63 -7.11 -11.48 -16.83
CA ARG A 63 -7.23 -11.20 -18.27
C ARG A 63 -6.69 -9.82 -18.65
N GLY A 64 -6.33 -9.01 -17.66
CA GLY A 64 -5.84 -7.64 -17.85
C GLY A 64 -6.95 -6.60 -17.94
N GLU A 65 -8.22 -6.93 -17.73
CA GLU A 65 -9.34 -5.97 -17.75
C GLU A 65 -9.51 -5.31 -16.38
N ILE A 66 -9.95 -4.05 -16.36
CA ILE A 66 -10.26 -3.32 -15.13
C ILE A 66 -11.71 -3.61 -14.74
N VAL A 67 -11.90 -4.25 -13.60
CA VAL A 67 -13.20 -4.45 -12.94
C VAL A 67 -13.43 -3.30 -11.96
N LEU A 68 -14.52 -2.55 -12.18
CA LEU A 68 -14.88 -1.38 -11.38
C LEU A 68 -16.11 -1.70 -10.53
N GLU A 69 -15.98 -1.59 -9.21
CA GLU A 69 -17.07 -1.75 -8.25
C GLU A 69 -17.29 -0.45 -7.45
N LYS A 70 -18.56 -0.03 -7.32
CA LYS A 70 -18.95 1.22 -6.66
C LYS A 70 -19.74 0.91 -5.40
N PHE A 71 -19.44 1.62 -4.32
CA PHE A 71 -20.07 1.46 -3.00
C PHE A 71 -20.47 2.83 -2.45
N PRO A 72 -21.62 2.97 -1.78
CA PRO A 72 -21.97 4.20 -1.10
C PRO A 72 -21.00 4.44 0.06
N THR A 73 -20.45 5.66 0.16
CA THR A 73 -19.64 6.04 1.31
C THR A 73 -20.55 6.34 2.50
N SER A 74 -20.39 5.59 3.58
CA SER A 74 -21.16 5.83 4.81
C SER A 74 -20.77 7.18 5.43
N SER A 75 -21.62 8.19 5.24
CA SER A 75 -21.48 9.55 5.79
C SER A 75 -22.67 9.93 6.69
N GLY A 76 -23.23 8.96 7.42
CA GLY A 76 -24.37 9.19 8.31
C GLY A 76 -24.11 10.26 9.38
N LYS A 77 -25.16 11.03 9.74
CA LYS A 77 -25.12 12.01 10.84
C LYS A 77 -24.79 11.31 12.15
N ARG A 78 -23.54 11.41 12.61
CA ARG A 78 -23.11 10.85 13.89
C ARG A 78 -23.58 11.73 15.07
N PRO A 79 -23.96 11.15 16.22
CA PRO A 79 -24.34 11.90 17.41
C PRO A 79 -23.14 12.67 18.00
N TRP A 80 -23.40 13.68 18.84
CA TRP A 80 -22.39 14.63 19.37
C TRP A 80 -21.10 13.99 19.94
N PRO A 81 -21.13 12.94 20.79
CA PRO A 81 -19.89 12.44 21.38
C PRO A 81 -18.94 11.81 20.34
N TRP A 82 -19.47 11.40 19.18
CA TRP A 82 -18.71 10.78 18.10
C TRP A 82 -18.02 11.79 17.18
N ARG A 83 -18.21 13.09 17.44
CA ARG A 83 -17.60 14.19 16.69
C ARG A 83 -16.35 14.75 17.37
N VAL A 84 -16.11 14.40 18.64
CA VAL A 84 -14.92 14.80 19.40
C VAL A 84 -13.66 14.26 18.71
N PRO A 85 -12.59 15.05 18.50
CA PRO A 85 -11.45 14.70 17.65
C PRO A 85 -10.87 13.29 17.89
N VAL A 86 -10.56 12.89 19.12
CA VAL A 86 -9.98 11.55 19.39
C VAL A 86 -10.97 10.42 19.12
N ILE A 87 -12.20 10.54 19.63
CA ILE A 87 -13.26 9.54 19.47
C ILE A 87 -13.64 9.40 17.99
N ARG A 88 -13.79 10.53 17.29
CA ARG A 88 -14.03 10.59 15.85
C ARG A 88 -12.91 9.90 15.08
N GLY A 89 -11.65 10.14 15.46
CA GLY A 89 -10.48 9.51 14.86
C GLY A 89 -10.53 7.99 14.96
N ILE A 90 -10.85 7.45 16.15
CA ILE A 90 -11.00 6.00 16.37
C ILE A 90 -12.04 5.40 15.43
N PHE A 91 -13.24 5.98 15.37
CA PHE A 91 -14.32 5.45 14.55
C PHE A 91 -14.07 5.61 13.05
N ASN A 92 -13.45 6.71 12.63
CA ASN A 92 -13.07 6.87 11.23
C ASN A 92 -11.98 5.88 10.82
N PHE A 93 -10.98 5.66 11.67
CA PHE A 93 -9.97 4.64 11.44
C PHE A 93 -10.60 3.24 11.35
N ALA A 94 -11.46 2.88 12.29
CA ALA A 94 -12.13 1.58 12.29
C ALA A 94 -13.00 1.38 11.03
N ASP A 95 -13.79 2.39 10.64
CA ASP A 95 -14.61 2.36 9.43
C ASP A 95 -13.75 2.23 8.16
N SER A 96 -12.68 3.00 8.05
CA SER A 96 -11.71 2.89 6.95
C SER A 96 -11.05 1.52 6.91
N MET A 97 -10.67 0.95 8.05
CA MET A 97 -10.01 -0.34 8.15
C MET A 97 -10.94 -1.50 7.80
N ILE A 98 -12.17 -1.51 8.33
CA ILE A 98 -13.18 -2.54 8.02
C ILE A 98 -13.51 -2.52 6.53
N PHE A 99 -13.75 -1.34 5.97
CA PHE A 99 -14.05 -1.19 4.55
C PHE A 99 -12.84 -1.54 3.68
N GLY A 100 -11.65 -1.07 4.05
CA GLY A 100 -10.40 -1.39 3.37
C GLY A 100 -10.10 -2.90 3.36
N TYR A 101 -10.38 -3.61 4.46
CA TYR A 101 -10.26 -5.07 4.51
C TYR A 101 -11.25 -5.77 3.58
N ARG A 102 -12.51 -5.31 3.53
CA ARG A 102 -13.50 -5.84 2.58
C ARG A 102 -13.06 -5.68 1.13
N CYS A 103 -12.58 -4.51 0.74
CA CYS A 103 -12.03 -4.27 -0.59
C CYS A 103 -10.78 -5.11 -0.86
N LEU A 104 -9.92 -5.31 0.14
CA LEU A 104 -8.72 -6.15 0.00
C LEU A 104 -9.11 -7.60 -0.30
N MET A 105 -10.05 -8.18 0.45
CA MET A 105 -10.54 -9.54 0.19
C MET A 105 -11.20 -9.63 -1.19
N ARG A 106 -12.05 -8.65 -1.53
CA ARG A 106 -12.69 -8.60 -2.85
C ARG A 106 -11.68 -8.49 -4.00
N SER A 107 -10.61 -7.72 -3.82
CA SER A 107 -9.53 -7.62 -4.81
C SER A 107 -8.76 -8.94 -4.96
N ALA A 108 -8.60 -9.71 -3.89
CA ALA A 108 -7.98 -11.04 -3.92
C ALA A 108 -8.78 -12.00 -4.80
N GLU A 109 -10.09 -12.02 -4.60
CA GLU A 109 -11.04 -12.82 -5.38
C GLU A 109 -10.99 -12.46 -6.87
N ILE A 110 -11.05 -11.17 -7.20
CA ILE A 110 -11.05 -10.69 -8.60
C ILE A 110 -9.70 -10.97 -9.29
N SER A 111 -8.60 -10.83 -8.55
CA SER A 111 -7.25 -11.06 -9.07
C SER A 111 -6.93 -12.54 -9.30
N GLY A 112 -7.83 -13.46 -8.95
CA GLY A 112 -7.62 -14.91 -9.10
C GLY A 112 -6.51 -15.46 -8.19
N LEU A 113 -6.16 -14.74 -7.10
CA LEU A 113 -5.13 -15.17 -6.16
C LEU A 113 -5.54 -16.47 -5.44
N GLU A 114 -6.82 -16.62 -5.11
CA GLU A 114 -7.33 -17.86 -4.49
C GLU A 114 -7.17 -19.06 -5.43
N ASP A 115 -7.48 -18.89 -6.72
CA ASP A 115 -7.36 -19.94 -7.73
C ASP A 115 -5.88 -20.31 -7.99
N ALA A 116 -4.99 -19.31 -8.05
CA ALA A 116 -3.56 -19.52 -8.22
C ALA A 116 -2.91 -20.23 -7.01
N GLU A 117 -3.33 -19.91 -5.77
CA GLU A 117 -2.85 -20.60 -4.58
C GLU A 117 -3.34 -22.06 -4.50
N GLU A 118 -4.58 -22.32 -4.90
CA GLU A 118 -5.12 -23.68 -4.98
C GLU A 118 -4.40 -24.52 -6.04
N GLU A 119 -4.17 -24.00 -7.23
CA GLU A 119 -3.41 -24.68 -8.28
C GLU A 119 -1.99 -25.01 -7.82
N MET A 120 -1.30 -24.05 -7.19
CA MET A 120 0.07 -24.25 -6.69
C MET A 120 0.12 -25.30 -5.57
N ARG A 121 -0.92 -25.39 -4.73
CA ARG A 121 -1.05 -26.46 -3.72
C ARG A 121 -1.27 -27.83 -4.36
N ARG A 122 -2.14 -27.92 -5.38
CA ARG A 122 -2.40 -29.16 -6.12
C ARG A 122 -1.14 -29.64 -6.84
N GLU A 123 -0.39 -28.73 -7.47
CA GLU A 123 0.87 -29.05 -8.14
C GLU A 123 1.94 -29.53 -7.15
N LYS A 124 2.10 -28.85 -6.01
CA LYS A 124 3.02 -29.29 -4.93
C LYS A 124 2.63 -30.65 -4.36
N ALA A 125 1.34 -30.92 -4.18
CA ALA A 125 0.85 -32.23 -3.74
C ALA A 125 1.14 -33.32 -4.79
N GLY A 126 0.90 -33.04 -6.08
CA GLY A 126 1.23 -33.94 -7.18
C GLY A 126 2.74 -34.25 -7.27
N ARG A 127 3.60 -33.23 -7.15
CA ARG A 127 5.06 -33.42 -7.10
C ARG A 127 5.51 -34.22 -5.88
N ARG A 128 4.86 -34.04 -4.73
CA ARG A 128 5.16 -34.81 -3.50
C ARG A 128 4.73 -36.27 -3.64
N ALA A 129 3.56 -36.53 -4.22
CA ALA A 129 3.09 -37.88 -4.54
C ALA A 129 4.01 -38.58 -5.56
N ALA A 130 4.43 -37.89 -6.62
CA ALA A 130 5.39 -38.40 -7.61
C ALA A 130 6.77 -38.72 -7.00
N ARG A 131 7.21 -37.93 -6.02
CA ARG A 131 8.47 -38.17 -5.30
C ARG A 131 8.39 -39.35 -4.33
N GLU A 132 7.21 -39.59 -3.76
CA GLU A 132 6.94 -40.74 -2.89
C GLU A 132 6.78 -42.04 -3.69
N THR A 133 6.17 -42.00 -4.88
CA THR A 133 6.12 -43.16 -5.79
C THR A 133 7.50 -43.49 -6.37
N ALA A 134 8.31 -42.49 -6.74
CA ALA A 134 9.69 -42.70 -7.19
C ALA A 134 10.60 -43.31 -6.10
N LYS A 135 10.34 -43.01 -4.82
CA LYS A 135 11.06 -43.62 -3.68
C LYS A 135 10.60 -45.05 -3.34
N LYS A 136 9.43 -45.47 -3.82
CA LYS A 136 8.89 -46.82 -3.62
C LYS A 136 9.09 -47.75 -4.83
N GLY A 137 9.87 -47.33 -5.83
CA GLY A 137 10.25 -48.17 -6.98
C GLY A 137 11.23 -49.27 -6.60
N THR A 138 10.73 -50.51 -6.55
CA THR A 138 11.45 -51.79 -6.48
C THR A 138 12.41 -51.97 -7.67
N PRO A 139 13.55 -52.71 -7.56
CA PRO A 139 14.50 -52.86 -8.66
C PRO A 139 13.87 -53.67 -9.80
N LEU A 140 13.84 -53.10 -11.02
CA LEU A 140 13.39 -53.83 -12.19
C LEU A 140 14.53 -54.76 -12.65
N ALA A 141 14.25 -56.06 -12.61
CA ALA A 141 15.13 -57.11 -13.03
C ALA A 141 15.54 -56.96 -14.51
N ALA A 142 16.80 -57.28 -14.77
CA ALA A 142 17.36 -57.37 -16.11
C ALA A 142 16.68 -58.48 -16.91
N THR A 143 16.08 -58.12 -18.05
CA THR A 143 15.95 -59.00 -19.21
C THR A 143 16.20 -58.13 -20.43
N GLY A 144 17.31 -58.39 -21.11
CA GLY A 144 17.59 -57.79 -22.41
C GLY A 144 16.62 -58.36 -23.46
N ASP A 145 16.27 -57.53 -24.42
CA ASP A 145 16.51 -57.89 -25.82
C ASP A 145 16.39 -56.68 -26.75
N SER A 146 17.30 -56.70 -27.72
CA SER A 146 17.37 -56.04 -29.04
C SER A 146 16.25 -55.06 -29.48
N ASN A 147 16.65 -53.85 -29.88
CA ASN A 147 16.92 -53.52 -31.30
C ASN A 147 17.21 -52.02 -31.48
N ALA A 148 18.19 -51.76 -32.34
CA ALA A 148 18.68 -50.46 -32.77
C ALA A 148 17.84 -49.93 -33.94
N GLU A 149 17.70 -48.59 -34.02
CA GLU A 149 17.56 -47.72 -35.21
C GLU A 149 16.72 -46.48 -34.81
N ALA A 150 16.99 -45.24 -35.22
CA ALA A 150 18.08 -44.61 -35.93
C ALA A 150 17.95 -43.10 -35.65
N ILE A 151 19.07 -42.40 -35.56
CA ILE A 151 19.13 -40.93 -35.68
C ILE A 151 19.31 -40.61 -37.17
N PRO A 152 18.69 -39.54 -37.68
CA PRO A 152 19.44 -38.65 -38.57
C PRO A 152 19.32 -37.16 -38.19
N PRO A 153 20.24 -36.32 -38.72
CA PRO A 153 20.75 -35.14 -38.03
C PRO A 153 20.29 -33.79 -38.62
N ALA A 154 20.78 -32.74 -37.97
CA ALA A 154 20.67 -31.33 -38.33
C ALA A 154 21.40 -30.96 -39.64
N ASP A 155 20.84 -29.99 -40.36
CA ASP A 155 21.46 -28.73 -40.81
C ASP A 155 20.84 -28.25 -42.13
N ALA A 156 20.47 -26.96 -42.17
CA ALA A 156 20.73 -26.03 -43.28
C ALA A 156 19.86 -24.77 -43.16
N ALA A 157 20.50 -23.63 -42.92
CA ALA A 157 20.04 -22.34 -43.43
C ALA A 157 20.46 -22.18 -44.90
N PRO A 158 19.86 -21.24 -45.65
CA PRO A 158 20.66 -20.07 -46.01
C PRO A 158 19.93 -18.71 -45.97
N GLU A 159 20.78 -17.67 -45.94
CA GLU A 159 20.60 -16.22 -46.09
C GLU A 159 19.86 -15.84 -47.40
N ASP A 160 19.45 -14.61 -47.76
CA ASP A 160 19.67 -13.22 -47.36
C ASP A 160 18.58 -12.38 -48.08
N THR A 161 18.26 -11.16 -47.61
CA THR A 161 17.85 -9.96 -48.39
C THR A 161 17.16 -8.89 -47.52
N ALA A 162 17.75 -7.69 -47.51
CA ALA A 162 17.21 -6.43 -47.01
C ALA A 162 16.74 -5.54 -48.21
N PRO A 163 16.32 -4.27 -48.02
CA PRO A 163 15.34 -3.67 -47.10
C PRO A 163 14.27 -2.81 -47.84
N ALA A 164 13.11 -2.50 -47.25
CA ALA A 164 12.42 -1.18 -47.38
C ALA A 164 11.01 -1.12 -46.74
N ALA A 165 10.70 0.09 -46.26
CA ALA A 165 9.38 0.72 -46.12
C ALA A 165 8.50 0.39 -44.89
N GLN A 166 8.47 1.35 -43.95
CA GLN A 166 7.28 1.65 -43.16
C GLN A 166 6.15 2.13 -44.09
N PRO A 167 4.89 1.82 -43.76
CA PRO A 167 3.99 2.91 -43.38
C PRO A 167 3.06 2.60 -42.20
N ASP A 168 2.78 3.69 -41.48
CA ASP A 168 1.53 4.07 -40.85
C ASP A 168 1.07 3.45 -39.53
N ALA A 169 1.09 4.34 -38.54
CA ALA A 169 0.44 4.27 -37.25
C ALA A 169 -1.06 3.98 -37.37
N LYS A 170 -1.49 2.87 -36.75
CA LYS A 170 -2.88 2.66 -36.36
C LYS A 170 -2.98 2.66 -34.84
N ALA A 171 -3.97 3.44 -34.38
CA ALA A 171 -4.31 3.72 -33.00
C ALA A 171 -4.39 2.48 -32.11
N ALA A 172 -3.93 2.63 -30.87
CA ALA A 172 -4.12 1.67 -29.79
C ALA A 172 -5.62 1.45 -29.54
N PRO A 173 -6.09 0.20 -29.31
CA PRO A 173 -7.50 -0.06 -29.03
C PRO A 173 -7.85 0.40 -27.62
N GLU A 174 -8.96 1.13 -27.49
CA GLU A 174 -9.61 1.48 -26.22
C GLU A 174 -9.88 0.19 -25.41
N GLN A 175 -9.30 0.10 -24.22
CA GLN A 175 -9.62 -0.96 -23.27
C GLN A 175 -11.05 -0.74 -22.75
N SER A 176 -11.95 -1.67 -23.07
CA SER A 176 -13.34 -1.63 -22.61
C SER A 176 -13.39 -1.85 -21.08
N VAL A 177 -13.80 -0.82 -20.34
CA VAL A 177 -14.13 -0.93 -18.93
C VAL A 177 -15.44 -1.71 -18.81
N ALA A 178 -15.39 -2.92 -18.26
CA ALA A 178 -16.60 -3.68 -17.97
C ALA A 178 -17.30 -3.06 -16.75
N GLU A 179 -18.26 -2.16 -16.99
CA GLU A 179 -19.11 -1.62 -15.93
C GLU A 179 -20.09 -2.70 -15.46
N THR A 180 -20.00 -3.06 -14.17
CA THR A 180 -21.06 -3.83 -13.51
C THR A 180 -21.96 -2.83 -12.78
N PRO A 181 -23.30 -2.84 -12.99
CA PRO A 181 -24.17 -1.81 -12.41
C PRO A 181 -24.18 -1.87 -10.89
N ALA A 182 -24.33 -0.69 -10.28
CA ALA A 182 -24.48 -0.51 -8.84
C ALA A 182 -25.60 -1.41 -8.29
N HIS A 183 -25.26 -2.30 -7.36
CA HIS A 183 -26.22 -3.23 -6.80
C HIS A 183 -27.21 -2.46 -5.90
N GLY A 184 -28.43 -2.30 -6.41
CA GLY A 184 -29.62 -2.16 -5.58
C GLY A 184 -29.72 -3.36 -4.62
N LYS A 185 -30.33 -3.14 -3.46
CA LYS A 185 -30.62 -4.18 -2.47
C LYS A 185 -31.31 -5.38 -3.13
N ASP A 186 -30.57 -6.44 -3.47
CA ASP A 186 -30.98 -7.83 -3.19
C ASP A 186 -29.88 -8.85 -3.55
N GLY A 187 -29.55 -9.73 -2.59
CA GLY A 187 -29.12 -11.09 -2.90
C GLY A 187 -27.70 -11.31 -3.44
N GLY A 188 -26.68 -10.76 -2.79
CA GLY A 188 -25.36 -11.39 -2.86
C GLY A 188 -25.51 -12.83 -2.33
N LYS A 189 -25.31 -13.84 -3.20
CA LYS A 189 -25.16 -15.22 -2.74
C LYS A 189 -24.01 -15.22 -1.74
N ASP A 190 -24.34 -15.27 -0.46
CA ASP A 190 -23.40 -15.53 0.62
C ASP A 190 -22.72 -16.86 0.28
N LYS A 191 -21.54 -16.81 -0.34
CA LYS A 191 -20.60 -17.91 -0.30
C LYS A 191 -20.30 -18.08 1.19
N LYS A 192 -21.00 -19.00 1.85
CA LYS A 192 -20.73 -19.38 3.24
C LYS A 192 -19.24 -19.68 3.33
N THR A 193 -18.50 -18.79 3.98
CA THR A 193 -17.10 -18.98 4.29
C THR A 193 -16.96 -20.35 4.94
N SER A 194 -16.14 -21.23 4.38
CA SER A 194 -15.99 -22.57 4.94
C SER A 194 -15.50 -22.45 6.39
N PRO A 195 -15.92 -23.33 7.30
CA PRO A 195 -15.48 -23.27 8.70
C PRO A 195 -13.94 -23.34 8.81
N LEU A 196 -13.29 -24.00 7.84
CA LEU A 196 -11.84 -24.04 7.72
C LEU A 196 -11.23 -22.70 7.31
N MET A 197 -11.81 -22.00 6.33
CA MET A 197 -11.34 -20.66 5.93
C MET A 197 -11.49 -19.67 7.08
N LEU A 198 -12.63 -19.68 7.78
CA LEU A 198 -12.83 -18.85 8.97
C LEU A 198 -11.78 -19.15 10.05
N ALA A 199 -11.51 -20.43 10.33
CA ALA A 199 -10.49 -20.82 11.31
C ALA A 199 -9.09 -20.32 10.90
N VAL A 200 -8.71 -20.45 9.62
CA VAL A 200 -7.44 -19.93 9.10
C VAL A 200 -7.36 -18.41 9.29
N THR A 201 -8.40 -17.66 8.91
CA THR A 201 -8.43 -16.20 9.08
C THR A 201 -8.28 -15.79 10.55
N VAL A 202 -9.02 -16.43 11.47
CA VAL A 202 -8.94 -16.15 12.91
C VAL A 202 -7.54 -16.42 13.44
N VAL A 203 -6.94 -17.57 13.09
CA VAL A 203 -5.58 -17.92 13.50
C VAL A 203 -4.56 -16.91 12.96
N SER A 204 -4.68 -16.49 11.69
CA SER A 204 -3.81 -15.48 11.10
C SER A 204 -3.91 -14.12 11.81
N ILE A 205 -5.12 -13.68 12.17
CA ILE A 205 -5.33 -12.42 12.91
C ILE A 205 -4.70 -12.51 14.30
N VAL A 206 -4.93 -13.61 15.03
CA VAL A 206 -4.35 -13.82 16.36
C VAL A 206 -2.82 -13.84 16.30
N LEU A 207 -2.24 -14.55 15.32
CA LEU A 207 -0.80 -14.61 15.12
C LEU A 207 -0.21 -13.24 14.77
N ALA A 208 -0.87 -12.48 13.89
CA ALA A 208 -0.45 -11.13 13.52
C ALA A 208 -0.48 -10.17 14.72
N LEU A 209 -1.51 -10.25 15.56
CA LEU A 209 -1.62 -9.45 16.79
C LEU A 209 -0.55 -9.86 17.82
N ALA A 210 -0.34 -11.16 18.01
CA ALA A 210 0.71 -11.66 18.91
C ALA A 210 2.10 -11.22 18.45
N LEU A 211 2.38 -11.28 17.14
CA LEU A 211 3.63 -10.79 16.57
C LEU A 211 3.78 -9.28 16.76
N ALA A 212 2.72 -8.49 16.54
CA ALA A 212 2.76 -7.04 16.74
C ALA A 212 3.04 -6.66 18.20
N ILE A 213 2.38 -7.31 19.17
CA ILE A 213 2.62 -7.11 20.61
C ILE A 213 4.04 -7.55 20.96
N GLY A 214 4.47 -8.72 20.49
CA GLY A 214 5.81 -9.24 20.69
C GLY A 214 6.88 -8.27 20.20
N LEU A 215 6.78 -7.85 18.94
CA LEU A 215 7.80 -7.04 18.27
C LEU A 215 7.81 -5.58 18.75
N PHE A 216 6.65 -4.95 18.96
CA PHE A 216 6.58 -3.51 19.23
C PHE A 216 6.38 -3.14 20.70
N ILE A 217 5.98 -4.08 21.56
CA ILE A 217 5.77 -3.83 23.00
C ILE A 217 6.78 -4.61 23.84
N ILE A 218 6.86 -5.93 23.66
CA ILE A 218 7.66 -6.81 24.50
C ILE A 218 9.16 -6.67 24.18
N VAL A 219 9.56 -6.88 22.93
CA VAL A 219 10.97 -6.86 22.51
C VAL A 219 11.69 -5.56 22.91
N PRO A 220 11.13 -4.35 22.70
CA PRO A 220 11.84 -3.13 23.08
C PRO A 220 12.05 -2.98 24.58
N THR A 221 11.05 -3.40 25.36
CA THR A 221 11.09 -3.32 26.82
C THR A 221 12.08 -4.34 27.39
N TRP A 222 12.01 -5.58 26.90
CA TRP A 222 12.91 -6.66 27.31
C TRP A 222 14.37 -6.36 26.94
N LEU A 223 14.63 -5.84 25.73
CA LEU A 223 15.99 -5.50 25.31
C LEU A 223 16.58 -4.37 26.16
N TYR A 224 15.78 -3.34 26.48
CA TYR A 224 16.22 -2.27 27.38
C TYR A 224 16.59 -2.78 28.77
N GLU A 225 15.72 -3.61 29.37
CA GLU A 225 15.95 -4.15 30.72
C GLU A 225 17.18 -5.08 30.77
N THR A 226 17.41 -5.85 29.71
CA THR A 226 18.59 -6.72 29.61
C THR A 226 19.88 -5.91 29.45
N LEU A 227 19.85 -4.83 28.65
CA LEU A 227 21.01 -3.95 28.47
C LEU A 227 21.31 -3.14 29.74
N ALA A 228 20.29 -2.59 30.39
CA ALA A 228 20.42 -1.85 31.64
C ALA A 228 21.02 -2.70 32.78
N ALA A 229 20.84 -4.03 32.74
CA ALA A 229 21.48 -4.94 33.69
C ALA A 229 23.00 -5.10 33.50
N HIS A 230 23.54 -4.74 32.33
CA HIS A 230 24.97 -4.94 31.99
C HIS A 230 25.72 -3.62 31.76
N VAL A 231 25.02 -2.49 31.77
CA VAL A 231 25.53 -1.22 31.28
C VAL A 231 25.21 -0.13 32.31
N ASP A 232 26.21 0.27 33.10
CA ASP A 232 26.04 1.13 34.28
C ASP A 232 25.42 2.52 33.99
N TRP A 233 25.59 3.04 32.76
CA TRP A 233 24.97 4.31 32.36
C TRP A 233 23.51 4.19 31.91
N LEU A 234 23.01 2.96 31.70
CA LEU A 234 21.59 2.69 31.44
C LEU A 234 20.90 2.37 32.76
N ASP A 235 20.35 3.40 33.40
CA ASP A 235 19.52 3.21 34.58
C ASP A 235 18.13 2.68 34.18
N ALA A 236 17.79 1.48 34.67
CA ALA A 236 16.49 0.84 34.42
C ALA A 236 15.31 1.64 35.00
N ASP A 237 15.56 2.42 36.06
CA ASP A 237 14.57 3.21 36.77
C ASP A 237 14.44 4.63 36.19
N ASN A 238 15.40 5.06 35.36
CA ASN A 238 15.31 6.33 34.65
C ASN A 238 14.29 6.24 33.49
N ARG A 239 13.15 6.90 33.72
CA ARG A 239 12.04 7.02 32.77
C ARG A 239 12.48 7.54 31.40
N TYR A 240 13.37 8.52 31.38
CA TYR A 240 13.72 9.25 30.16
C TYR A 240 14.53 8.36 29.22
N THR A 241 15.56 7.69 29.74
CA THR A 241 16.39 6.76 28.98
C THR A 241 15.58 5.57 28.47
N LYS A 242 14.70 4.99 29.32
CA LYS A 242 13.78 3.91 28.90
C LYS A 242 12.83 4.34 27.79
N SER A 243 12.22 5.52 27.91
CA SER A 243 11.27 6.02 26.90
C SER A 243 11.93 6.33 25.57
N ILE A 244 13.09 7.00 25.60
CA ILE A 244 13.84 7.34 24.38
C ILE A 244 14.35 6.08 23.69
N PHE A 245 14.98 5.16 24.44
CA PHE A 245 15.51 3.92 23.89
C PHE A 245 14.41 3.05 23.26
N THR A 246 13.32 2.79 24.00
CA THR A 246 12.20 1.99 23.48
C THR A 246 11.54 2.66 22.28
N GLY A 247 11.52 4.00 22.24
CA GLY A 247 11.03 4.76 21.09
C GLY A 247 11.90 4.63 19.85
N ILE A 248 13.21 4.84 19.97
CA ILE A 248 14.17 4.67 18.86
C ILE A 248 14.11 3.24 18.33
N LEU A 249 14.10 2.25 19.23
CA LEU A 249 14.05 0.84 18.86
C LEU A 249 12.75 0.50 18.11
N LYS A 250 11.59 1.03 18.52
CA LYS A 250 10.34 0.87 17.76
C LYS A 250 10.42 1.44 16.34
N ILE A 251 11.07 2.59 16.16
CA ILE A 251 11.26 3.18 14.83
C ILE A 251 12.16 2.29 13.98
N ILE A 252 13.28 1.80 14.54
CA ILE A 252 14.19 0.87 13.85
C ILE A 252 13.45 -0.42 13.46
N LEU A 253 12.69 -1.00 14.39
CA LEU A 253 11.91 -2.21 14.14
C LEU A 253 10.82 -1.99 13.09
N LEU A 254 10.13 -0.85 13.11
CA LEU A 254 9.12 -0.52 12.11
C LEU A 254 9.76 -0.38 10.72
N VAL A 255 10.84 0.40 10.60
CA VAL A 255 11.53 0.62 9.33
C VAL A 255 12.12 -0.70 8.82
N GLY A 256 12.78 -1.48 9.69
CA GLY A 256 13.35 -2.78 9.34
C GLY A 256 12.29 -3.79 8.89
N TYR A 257 11.16 -3.85 9.60
CA TYR A 257 10.02 -4.69 9.22
C TYR A 257 9.46 -4.27 7.86
N MET A 258 9.20 -2.97 7.65
CA MET A 258 8.71 -2.45 6.37
C MET A 258 9.68 -2.71 5.22
N ALA A 259 10.98 -2.58 5.46
CA ALA A 259 12.01 -2.89 4.49
C ALA A 259 12.01 -4.39 4.14
N ALA A 260 11.91 -5.27 5.14
CA ALA A 260 11.87 -6.72 4.92
C ALA A 260 10.64 -7.15 4.09
N VAL A 261 9.44 -6.68 4.43
CA VAL A 261 8.23 -7.03 3.67
C VAL A 261 8.23 -6.40 2.26
N SER A 262 8.91 -5.27 2.06
CA SER A 262 9.05 -4.64 0.73
C SER A 262 9.84 -5.50 -0.27
N LEU A 263 10.60 -6.49 0.21
CA LEU A 263 11.33 -7.44 -0.63
C LEU A 263 10.41 -8.51 -1.25
N MET A 264 9.19 -8.69 -0.72
CA MET A 264 8.21 -9.63 -1.24
C MET A 264 7.58 -9.08 -2.53
N LYS A 265 7.50 -9.90 -3.59
CA LYS A 265 7.04 -9.46 -4.92
C LYS A 265 5.63 -8.87 -4.90
N ASP A 266 4.70 -9.50 -4.19
CA ASP A 266 3.29 -9.10 -4.15
C ASP A 266 3.10 -7.79 -3.36
N ILE A 267 3.84 -7.64 -2.25
CA ILE A 267 3.86 -6.41 -1.46
C ILE A 267 4.50 -5.27 -2.27
N ARG A 268 5.62 -5.54 -2.95
CA ARG A 268 6.28 -4.57 -3.83
C ARG A 268 5.37 -4.12 -4.97
N ARG A 269 4.54 -5.02 -5.51
CA ARG A 269 3.53 -4.70 -6.52
C ARG A 269 2.41 -3.84 -5.94
N THR A 270 1.91 -4.17 -4.75
CA THR A 270 0.94 -3.34 -4.02
C THR A 270 1.48 -1.93 -3.75
N PHE A 271 2.76 -1.80 -3.38
CA PHE A 271 3.43 -0.50 -3.20
C PHE A 271 3.62 0.31 -4.50
N ARG A 272 3.50 -0.31 -5.68
CA ARG A 272 3.42 0.42 -6.96
C ARG A 272 2.01 0.94 -7.22
N TYR A 273 0.97 0.15 -6.98
CA TYR A 273 -0.42 0.64 -6.99
C TYR A 273 -0.63 1.80 -6.00
N HIS A 274 0.02 1.74 -4.84
CA HIS A 274 0.07 2.84 -3.89
C HIS A 274 0.71 4.12 -4.48
N GLY A 275 1.78 3.98 -5.26
CA GLY A 275 2.37 5.10 -6.01
C GLY A 275 1.41 5.69 -7.04
N ALA A 276 0.63 4.86 -7.74
CA ALA A 276 -0.40 5.32 -8.68
C ALA A 276 -1.52 6.08 -7.96
N GLU A 277 -1.95 5.62 -6.78
CA GLU A 277 -2.94 6.32 -5.95
C GLU A 277 -2.47 7.74 -5.60
N HIS A 278 -1.29 7.87 -5.00
CA HIS A 278 -0.74 9.17 -4.62
C HIS A 278 -0.61 10.12 -5.81
N LYS A 279 -0.06 9.64 -6.93
CA LYS A 279 0.14 10.46 -8.12
C LYS A 279 -1.17 10.93 -8.73
N THR A 280 -2.20 10.08 -8.75
CA THR A 280 -3.51 10.43 -9.30
C THR A 280 -4.20 11.50 -8.46
N ILE A 281 -4.09 11.40 -7.12
CA ILE A 281 -4.58 12.44 -6.22
C ILE A 281 -3.85 13.76 -6.45
N PHE A 282 -2.51 13.76 -6.56
CA PHE A 282 -1.77 14.99 -6.85
C PHE A 282 -2.15 15.61 -8.19
N CYS A 283 -2.40 14.80 -9.22
CA CYS A 283 -2.86 15.28 -10.52
C CYS A 283 -4.20 16.01 -10.40
N TYR A 284 -5.13 15.41 -9.63
CA TYR A 284 -6.42 16.01 -9.33
C TYR A 284 -6.31 17.28 -8.47
N GLU A 285 -5.48 17.29 -7.42
CA GLU A 285 -5.22 18.48 -6.59
C GLU A 285 -4.58 19.64 -7.38
N ALA A 286 -3.80 19.32 -8.43
CA ALA A 286 -3.22 20.29 -9.36
C ALA A 286 -4.23 20.81 -10.40
N GLY A 287 -5.45 20.26 -10.45
CA GLY A 287 -6.47 20.63 -11.43
C GLY A 287 -6.11 20.22 -12.87
N LEU A 288 -5.23 19.22 -13.03
CA LEU A 288 -4.85 18.72 -14.35
C LEU A 288 -5.83 17.64 -14.82
N PRO A 289 -6.04 17.48 -16.14
CA PRO A 289 -6.81 16.37 -16.68
C PRO A 289 -6.23 15.02 -16.23
N LEU A 290 -7.09 14.12 -15.77
CA LEU A 290 -6.72 12.77 -15.33
C LEU A 290 -6.38 11.88 -16.53
N THR A 291 -5.19 12.08 -17.09
CA THR A 291 -4.57 11.24 -18.12
C THR A 291 -3.31 10.58 -17.58
N VAL A 292 -2.86 9.50 -18.22
CA VAL A 292 -1.68 8.75 -17.78
C VAL A 292 -0.44 9.64 -17.76
N GLU A 293 -0.28 10.50 -18.76
CA GLU A 293 0.86 11.41 -18.92
C GLU A 293 0.93 12.43 -17.79
N ASN A 294 -0.21 13.06 -17.46
CA ASN A 294 -0.30 14.06 -16.41
C ASN A 294 -0.10 13.45 -15.01
N VAL A 295 -0.58 12.21 -14.80
CA VAL A 295 -0.39 11.49 -13.54
C VAL A 295 1.07 11.05 -13.39
N ARG A 296 1.70 10.58 -14.46
CA ARG A 296 3.09 10.07 -14.43
C ARG A 296 4.08 11.09 -13.88
N ILE A 297 3.93 12.37 -14.23
CA ILE A 297 4.84 13.44 -13.79
C ILE A 297 4.64 13.87 -12.34
N GLN A 298 3.57 13.43 -11.67
CA GLN A 298 3.29 13.85 -10.30
C GLN A 298 4.23 13.22 -9.28
N ARG A 299 4.36 13.89 -8.14
CA ARG A 299 5.11 13.40 -6.99
C ARG A 299 4.44 12.13 -6.44
N ARG A 300 5.23 11.14 -6.05
CA ARG A 300 4.71 9.92 -5.42
C ARG A 300 4.54 9.98 -3.90
N PHE A 301 5.14 10.95 -3.20
CA PHE A 301 5.09 11.00 -1.73
C PHE A 301 4.03 11.97 -1.21
N HIS A 302 3.05 11.44 -0.48
CA HIS A 302 1.88 12.19 -0.01
C HIS A 302 1.83 12.26 1.53
N PRO A 303 1.59 13.43 2.16
CA PRO A 303 1.55 13.55 3.63
C PRO A 303 0.37 12.85 4.32
N ARG A 304 -0.61 12.31 3.58
CA ARG A 304 -1.90 11.78 4.10
C ARG A 304 -2.01 10.26 3.97
N CYS A 305 -0.88 9.61 3.79
CA CYS A 305 -0.76 8.20 3.50
C CYS A 305 -0.91 7.33 4.77
N GLY A 306 -1.49 6.13 4.63
CA GLY A 306 -1.52 5.13 5.69
C GLY A 306 -0.13 4.74 6.24
N THR A 307 0.93 4.78 5.44
CA THR A 307 2.29 4.51 5.94
C THR A 307 2.86 5.67 6.74
N SER A 308 2.47 6.92 6.42
CA SER A 308 2.73 8.06 7.30
C SER A 308 1.97 7.92 8.63
N PHE A 309 0.76 7.37 8.61
CA PHE A 309 0.01 7.05 9.82
C PHE A 309 0.73 6.02 10.69
N LEU A 310 1.32 4.96 10.13
CA LEU A 310 2.09 3.96 10.90
C LEU A 310 3.26 4.59 11.69
N ILE A 311 4.03 5.48 11.05
CA ILE A 311 5.13 6.20 11.71
C ILE A 311 4.58 7.14 12.79
N LEU A 312 3.51 7.86 12.48
CA LEU A 312 2.85 8.76 13.41
C LEU A 312 2.32 8.01 14.64
N MET A 313 1.79 6.79 14.48
CA MET A 313 1.41 5.92 15.60
C MET A 313 2.57 5.64 16.53
N VAL A 314 3.74 5.30 15.99
CA VAL A 314 4.94 5.07 16.81
C VAL A 314 5.32 6.35 17.55
N LEU A 315 5.37 7.50 16.89
CA LEU A 315 5.72 8.78 17.50
C LEU A 315 4.73 9.20 18.60
N VAL A 316 3.42 9.09 18.35
CA VAL A 316 2.38 9.38 19.35
C VAL A 316 2.48 8.38 20.50
N SER A 317 2.79 7.09 20.25
CA SER A 317 2.98 6.11 21.31
C SER A 317 4.18 6.41 22.22
N ILE A 318 5.24 7.02 21.68
CA ILE A 318 6.41 7.45 22.45
C ILE A 318 6.02 8.66 23.32
N LEU A 319 5.32 9.63 22.75
CA LEU A 319 4.85 10.81 23.47
C LEU A 319 3.87 10.45 24.59
N VAL A 320 2.91 9.56 24.33
CA VAL A 320 1.96 9.09 25.36
C VAL A 320 2.70 8.24 26.40
N GLY A 321 3.62 7.38 25.96
CA GLY A 321 4.41 6.51 26.84
C GLY A 321 5.33 7.29 27.79
N PHE A 322 5.78 8.48 27.40
CA PHE A 322 6.60 9.37 28.22
C PHE A 322 5.90 9.77 29.54
N PHE A 323 4.57 9.95 29.51
CA PHE A 323 3.79 10.33 30.69
C PHE A 323 3.49 9.16 31.63
N ILE A 324 3.79 7.92 31.25
CA ILE A 324 3.54 6.73 32.08
C ILE A 324 4.78 6.47 32.96
N PRO A 325 4.66 6.50 34.29
CA PRO A 325 5.76 6.16 35.18
C PRO A 325 6.29 4.75 34.91
N PRO A 326 7.63 4.53 34.91
CA PRO A 326 8.21 3.20 34.69
C PRO A 326 7.95 2.24 35.85
N THR A 327 7.67 2.78 37.04
CA THR A 327 7.37 2.04 38.27
C THR A 327 5.97 2.39 38.73
N LEU A 328 5.01 1.53 38.39
CA LEU A 328 3.61 1.60 38.83
C LEU A 328 3.35 0.75 40.08
N TYR A 329 4.13 -0.32 40.25
CA TYR A 329 4.05 -1.21 41.41
C TYR A 329 5.46 -1.62 41.86
N ALA A 330 5.84 -1.26 43.08
CA ALA A 330 7.19 -1.49 43.61
C ALA A 330 7.43 -2.90 44.17
N GLY A 331 6.39 -3.72 44.34
CA GLY A 331 6.52 -5.01 45.05
C GLY A 331 7.05 -6.17 44.20
N ASN A 332 6.81 -6.18 42.89
CA ASN A 332 7.27 -7.26 42.00
C ASN A 332 7.51 -6.71 40.58
N ARG A 333 8.74 -6.89 40.07
CA ARG A 333 9.16 -6.41 38.74
C ARG A 333 8.32 -7.01 37.61
N ILE A 334 7.93 -8.29 37.71
CA ILE A 334 7.08 -8.95 36.71
C ILE A 334 5.69 -8.31 36.68
N VAL A 335 5.08 -8.10 37.84
CA VAL A 335 3.76 -7.48 37.96
C VAL A 335 3.81 -6.02 37.46
N ASN A 336 4.87 -5.28 37.78
CA ASN A 336 5.08 -3.93 37.26
C ASN A 336 5.14 -3.92 35.73
N THR A 337 5.91 -4.82 35.11
CA THR A 337 6.03 -4.92 33.64
C THR A 337 4.70 -5.31 32.99
N LEU A 338 3.92 -6.21 33.61
CA LEU A 338 2.58 -6.59 33.13
C LEU A 338 1.59 -5.42 33.23
N LEU A 339 1.56 -4.70 34.35
CA LEU A 339 0.73 -3.51 34.53
C LEU A 339 1.10 -2.41 33.54
N TYR A 340 2.39 -2.12 33.40
CA TYR A 340 2.90 -1.12 32.46
C TYR A 340 2.52 -1.46 31.01
N SER A 341 2.67 -2.72 30.61
CA SER A 341 2.29 -3.20 29.29
C SER A 341 0.77 -3.19 29.09
N GLY A 342 0.00 -3.57 30.11
CA GLY A 342 -1.46 -3.56 30.10
C GLY A 342 -2.04 -2.15 29.91
N ILE A 343 -1.52 -1.16 30.61
CA ILE A 343 -1.92 0.25 30.43
C ILE A 343 -1.62 0.73 29.02
N ARG A 344 -0.45 0.39 28.45
CA ARG A 344 -0.13 0.75 27.07
C ARG A 344 -1.08 0.14 26.04
N ILE A 345 -1.47 -1.13 26.23
CA ILE A 345 -2.47 -1.80 25.39
C ILE A 345 -3.82 -1.07 25.50
N LEU A 346 -4.25 -0.73 26.71
CA LEU A 346 -5.49 0.01 26.95
C LEU A 346 -5.47 1.42 26.31
N LEU A 347 -4.29 2.03 26.15
CA LEU A 347 -4.11 3.33 25.51
C LEU A 347 -4.02 3.27 23.98
N VAL A 348 -3.97 2.08 23.36
CA VAL A 348 -3.91 1.95 21.88
C VAL A 348 -5.05 2.69 21.18
N PRO A 349 -6.33 2.61 21.60
CA PRO A 349 -7.41 3.39 20.98
C PRO A 349 -7.16 4.90 21.03
N VAL A 350 -6.61 5.42 22.14
CA VAL A 350 -6.28 6.85 22.28
C VAL A 350 -5.17 7.23 21.30
N ILE A 351 -4.12 6.42 21.19
CA ILE A 351 -3.01 6.63 20.25
C ILE A 351 -3.54 6.66 18.80
N VAL A 352 -4.40 5.69 18.43
CA VAL A 352 -5.05 5.61 17.12
C VAL A 352 -5.90 6.84 16.84
N GLY A 353 -6.75 7.24 17.79
CA GLY A 353 -7.58 8.43 17.67
C GLY A 353 -6.75 9.70 17.46
N LEU A 354 -5.72 9.90 18.29
CA LEU A 354 -4.82 11.05 18.18
C LEU A 354 -4.09 11.09 16.83
N GLY A 355 -3.46 9.99 16.41
CA GLY A 355 -2.73 10.02 15.15
C GLY A 355 -3.64 10.13 13.91
N TYR A 356 -4.90 9.65 13.97
CA TYR A 356 -5.84 9.83 12.87
C TYR A 356 -6.22 11.31 12.73
N GLU A 357 -6.33 12.02 13.85
CA GLU A 357 -6.54 13.47 13.85
C GLU A 357 -5.31 14.23 13.37
N LEU A 358 -4.12 13.86 13.84
CA LEU A 358 -2.88 14.51 13.41
C LEU A 358 -2.63 14.33 11.91
N ILE A 359 -2.87 13.15 11.33
CA ILE A 359 -2.70 12.96 9.88
C ILE A 359 -3.72 13.78 9.09
N LYS A 360 -4.97 13.86 9.57
CA LYS A 360 -6.00 14.70 8.95
C LYS A 360 -5.67 16.18 9.03
N PHE A 361 -5.11 16.62 10.16
CA PHE A 361 -4.62 17.98 10.35
C PHE A 361 -3.45 18.29 9.40
N CYS A 362 -2.46 17.40 9.30
CA CYS A 362 -1.34 17.54 8.36
C CYS A 362 -1.78 17.54 6.89
N GLY A 363 -2.91 16.90 6.59
CA GLY A 363 -3.50 16.92 5.27
C GLY A 363 -4.19 18.22 4.89
N ARG A 364 -4.74 18.95 5.86
CA ARG A 364 -5.53 20.17 5.65
C ARG A 364 -4.71 21.44 5.68
N HIS A 365 -3.57 21.41 6.37
CA HIS A 365 -2.74 22.58 6.57
C HIS A 365 -1.33 22.33 6.06
N ASP A 366 -0.81 23.27 5.26
CA ASP A 366 0.59 23.31 4.86
C ASP A 366 1.31 24.43 5.63
N ASN A 367 1.90 24.09 6.77
CA ASN A 367 2.69 24.99 7.59
C ASN A 367 3.98 24.30 8.08
N TRP A 368 4.88 25.07 8.69
CA TRP A 368 6.18 24.55 9.13
C TRP A 368 6.04 23.36 10.11
N LEU A 369 5.03 23.38 10.99
CA LEU A 369 4.78 22.33 11.96
C LEU A 369 4.25 21.05 11.30
N THR A 370 3.29 21.15 10.37
CA THR A 370 2.77 19.98 9.65
C THR A 370 3.83 19.34 8.77
N ARG A 371 4.76 20.13 8.22
CA ARG A 371 5.94 19.61 7.49
C ARG A 371 6.88 18.81 8.38
N ILE A 372 7.14 19.25 9.62
CA ILE A 372 7.97 18.51 10.58
C ILE A 372 7.28 17.19 10.97
N ILE A 373 5.98 17.25 11.31
CA ILE A 373 5.21 16.06 11.73
C ILE A 373 5.12 15.04 10.59
N ALA A 374 4.92 15.48 9.34
CA ALA A 374 4.81 14.61 8.18
C ALA A 374 6.16 14.08 7.67
N ALA A 375 7.27 14.77 7.93
CA ALA A 375 8.61 14.42 7.43
C ALA A 375 9.02 12.94 7.66
N PRO A 376 8.92 12.37 8.89
CA PRO A 376 9.33 10.99 9.11
C PRO A 376 8.40 10.00 8.38
N GLY A 377 7.11 10.31 8.23
CA GLY A 377 6.18 9.53 7.42
C GLY A 377 6.53 9.56 5.94
N LEU A 378 6.88 10.73 5.40
CA LEU A 378 7.36 10.89 4.02
C LEU A 378 8.68 10.15 3.79
N ALA A 379 9.56 10.10 4.78
CA ALA A 379 10.80 9.34 4.71
C ALA A 379 10.53 7.83 4.58
N LEU A 380 9.60 7.28 5.36
CA LEU A 380 9.21 5.86 5.25
C LEU A 380 8.66 5.53 3.86
N GLN A 381 8.01 6.47 3.18
CA GLN A 381 7.48 6.24 1.84
C GLN A 381 8.54 5.91 0.79
N HIS A 382 9.83 6.21 1.02
CA HIS A 382 10.91 5.78 0.14
C HIS A 382 11.01 4.24 0.02
N ILE A 383 10.54 3.48 1.00
CA ILE A 383 10.52 2.02 0.99
C ILE A 383 9.11 1.43 0.86
N THR A 384 8.05 2.26 0.89
CA THR A 384 6.65 1.81 0.83
C THR A 384 5.86 2.35 -0.36
N VAL A 385 6.48 3.18 -1.20
CA VAL A 385 5.87 3.78 -2.38
C VAL A 385 6.85 3.70 -3.53
N PHE A 386 6.50 2.90 -4.53
CA PHE A 386 7.32 2.69 -5.72
C PHE A 386 6.66 3.28 -6.96
N GLU A 387 7.44 3.39 -8.03
CA GLU A 387 6.95 3.94 -9.28
C GLU A 387 5.95 2.99 -9.94
N PRO A 388 4.73 3.47 -10.26
CA PRO A 388 3.75 2.66 -10.97
C PRO A 388 4.08 2.54 -12.46
N ASP A 389 3.57 1.49 -13.08
CA ASP A 389 3.47 1.41 -14.53
C ASP A 389 2.16 2.04 -15.03
N ASP A 390 2.04 2.24 -16.34
CA ASP A 390 0.88 2.91 -16.93
C ASP A 390 -0.43 2.16 -16.67
N SER A 391 -0.38 0.83 -16.65
CA SER A 391 -1.56 0.00 -16.38
C SER A 391 -2.09 0.21 -14.95
N MET A 392 -1.21 0.47 -13.99
CA MET A 392 -1.60 0.81 -12.61
C MET A 392 -2.17 2.23 -12.53
N ILE A 393 -1.65 3.16 -13.33
CA ILE A 393 -2.16 4.54 -13.42
C ILE A 393 -3.57 4.55 -14.03
N GLU A 394 -3.82 3.79 -15.09
CA GLU A 394 -5.16 3.63 -15.68
C GLU A 394 -6.18 3.15 -14.64
N CYS A 395 -5.80 2.15 -13.85
CA CYS A 395 -6.62 1.61 -12.76
C CYS A 395 -6.92 2.68 -11.70
N ALA A 396 -5.91 3.47 -11.31
CA ALA A 396 -6.08 4.58 -10.37
C ALA A 396 -7.03 5.66 -10.91
N ILE A 397 -6.88 6.03 -12.19
CA ILE A 397 -7.73 7.02 -12.86
C ILE A 397 -9.18 6.53 -12.91
N ALA A 398 -9.40 5.25 -13.25
CA ALA A 398 -10.74 4.64 -13.28
C ALA A 398 -11.42 4.75 -11.91
N ALA A 399 -10.72 4.45 -10.81
CA ALA A 399 -11.27 4.59 -9.47
C ALA A 399 -11.51 6.05 -9.05
N VAL A 400 -10.59 6.98 -9.34
CA VAL A 400 -10.71 8.38 -8.92
C VAL A 400 -11.87 9.09 -9.61
N ARG A 401 -12.07 8.86 -10.92
CA ARG A 401 -13.12 9.53 -11.70
C ARG A 401 -14.52 9.32 -11.11
N GLU A 402 -14.77 8.14 -10.56
CA GLU A 402 -16.07 7.78 -9.98
C GLU A 402 -16.38 8.49 -8.66
N VAL A 403 -15.34 8.90 -7.93
CA VAL A 403 -15.51 9.45 -6.58
C VAL A 403 -15.42 10.97 -6.53
N ILE A 404 -15.10 11.61 -7.66
CA ILE A 404 -15.10 13.07 -7.80
C ILE A 404 -16.56 13.55 -7.81
N PRO A 405 -16.98 14.37 -6.84
CA PRO A 405 -18.35 14.83 -6.78
C PRO A 405 -18.54 16.09 -7.64
N GLU A 406 -19.68 16.16 -8.34
CA GLU A 406 -20.02 17.30 -9.23
C GLU A 406 -20.20 18.63 -8.48
N ASP A 407 -20.58 18.58 -7.20
CA ASP A 407 -20.85 19.74 -6.33
C ASP A 407 -19.58 20.29 -5.65
N GLY A 408 -18.41 19.67 -5.88
CA GLY A 408 -17.16 20.07 -5.26
C GLY A 408 -17.09 19.81 -3.74
N SER A 409 -17.99 19.00 -3.19
CA SER A 409 -18.06 18.64 -1.76
C SER A 409 -16.82 17.94 -1.22
N ASP A 410 -15.89 17.55 -2.09
CA ASP A 410 -14.61 16.99 -1.72
C ASP A 410 -13.58 18.05 -1.29
N ALA A 411 -13.80 19.34 -1.51
CA ALA A 411 -12.87 20.39 -1.07
C ALA A 411 -12.77 20.45 0.47
N TRP A 412 -11.54 20.60 0.99
CA TRP A 412 -11.26 20.78 2.41
C TRP A 412 -11.20 22.23 2.86
#